data_AF-A0A1W9P636-F1
#
_entry.id   AF-A0A1W9P636-F1
#
_cell.length_a   1.000
_cell.length_b   1.000
_cell.length_c   1.000
_cell.angle_alpha   90.00
_cell.angle_beta   90.00
_cell.angle_gamma   90.00
#
_symmetry.space_group_name_H-M   'P 1'
#
loop_
_entity.id
_entity.type
_entity.pdbx_description
1 polymer ?
#
loop_
_entity_poly.entity_id
_entity_poly.type
_entity_poly.pdbx_seq_one_letter_code
_entity_poly.pdbx_strand_id
1 'polypeptide(L)'
;MYLVMTEPSQEVVLSAGEDKTLEFFRKAKQVIQSIDNKPVSMDSWIPLGFLYHSFWDVITFNVFMFTPESINRTIGFENYVRWVKKNLAKDKPLFIGETGGFSVSKKKLNDLGFGGNSEEEQSKGNIESIQKTIAAGAVGVCTVSWIDTWHCPSNPNIHNNYPWEWNGILAIKDDTDLKGPPRKVYYDLRSLIALKCSKNYIQRAKTKDVHQNFLFL
;
A
#
# COMPACT_ATOMS: atom_id res chain seq x y z
N MET A 1 -1.40 15.98 2.65
CA MET A 1 -2.31 15.03 3.31
C MET A 1 -1.62 14.55 4.56
N TYR A 2 -2.35 14.33 5.66
CA TYR A 2 -1.84 13.68 6.86
C TYR A 2 -2.42 12.27 6.96
N LEU A 3 -1.57 11.29 7.31
CA LEU A 3 -1.96 9.93 7.65
C LEU A 3 -1.82 9.78 9.17
N VAL A 4 -2.93 9.59 9.87
CA VAL A 4 -2.95 9.66 11.35
C VAL A 4 -2.40 8.40 12.00
N MET A 5 -2.62 7.25 11.36
CA MET A 5 -2.24 5.92 11.84
C MET A 5 -2.23 4.97 10.64
N THR A 6 -1.41 3.92 10.71
CA THR A 6 -1.50 2.76 9.81
C THR A 6 -1.92 1.51 10.59
N GLU A 7 -2.77 0.69 9.98
CA GLU A 7 -3.24 -0.63 10.46
C GLU A 7 -3.47 -0.72 11.98
N PRO A 8 -4.40 0.06 12.56
CA PRO A 8 -4.69 -0.08 13.98
C PRO A 8 -5.08 -1.53 14.30
N SER A 9 -4.66 -2.00 15.48
CA SER A 9 -4.94 -3.36 15.92
C SER A 9 -6.44 -3.62 15.97
N GLN A 10 -6.89 -4.66 15.26
CA GLN A 10 -8.29 -5.09 15.28
C GLN A 10 -8.76 -5.42 16.70
N GLU A 11 -7.92 -6.08 17.49
CA GLU A 11 -8.23 -6.43 18.88
C GLU A 11 -8.48 -5.18 19.73
N VAL A 12 -7.65 -4.15 19.58
CA VAL A 12 -7.81 -2.88 20.31
C VAL A 12 -9.10 -2.18 19.88
N VAL A 13 -9.41 -2.15 18.59
CA VAL A 13 -10.66 -1.57 18.07
C VAL A 13 -11.89 -2.30 18.64
N LEU A 14 -11.88 -3.64 18.63
CA LEU A 14 -12.97 -4.46 19.15
C LEU A 14 -13.15 -4.29 20.66
N SER A 15 -12.05 -4.24 21.42
CA SER A 15 -12.09 -4.06 22.88
C SER A 15 -12.53 -2.65 23.30
N ALA A 16 -12.10 -1.61 22.59
CA ALA A 16 -12.51 -0.23 22.84
C ALA A 16 -13.94 0.07 22.39
N GLY A 17 -14.38 -0.62 21.33
CA GLY A 17 -15.66 -0.41 20.64
C GLY A 17 -15.53 0.51 19.43
N GLU A 18 -16.33 0.23 18.40
CA GLU A 18 -16.30 0.93 17.11
C GLU A 18 -16.58 2.42 17.27
N ASP A 19 -17.64 2.78 18.00
CA ASP A 19 -18.06 4.18 18.17
C ASP A 19 -16.98 5.03 18.84
N LYS A 20 -16.35 4.51 19.90
CA LYS A 20 -15.27 5.23 20.62
C LYS A 20 -14.04 5.38 19.75
N THR A 21 -13.71 4.34 18.97
CA THR A 21 -12.61 4.38 18.01
C THR A 21 -12.85 5.46 16.96
N LEU A 22 -14.06 5.50 16.37
CA LEU A 22 -14.42 6.49 15.37
C LEU A 22 -14.50 7.91 15.96
N GLU A 23 -14.98 8.07 17.19
CA GLU A 23 -14.97 9.36 17.89
C GLU A 23 -13.55 9.89 18.10
N PHE A 24 -12.62 9.04 18.56
CA PHE A 24 -11.22 9.38 18.69
C PHE A 24 -10.63 9.90 17.37
N PHE A 25 -10.83 9.16 16.28
CA PHE A 25 -10.29 9.56 14.97
C PHE A 25 -10.95 10.82 14.39
N ARG A 26 -12.25 11.03 14.61
CA ARG A 26 -12.93 12.29 14.24
C ARG A 26 -12.33 13.48 14.98
N LYS A 27 -12.07 13.34 16.29
CA LYS A 27 -11.41 14.37 17.10
C LYS A 27 -9.97 14.63 16.62
N ALA A 28 -9.20 13.57 16.34
CA ALA A 28 -7.85 13.70 15.80
C ALA A 28 -7.83 14.47 14.47
N LYS A 29 -8.73 14.11 13.54
CA LYS A 29 -8.92 14.84 12.28
C LYS A 29 -9.22 16.31 12.50
N GLN A 30 -10.20 16.63 13.36
CA GLN A 30 -10.59 18.01 13.67
C GLN A 30 -9.42 18.83 14.22
N VAL A 31 -8.64 18.26 15.15
CA VAL A 31 -7.47 18.92 15.73
C VAL A 31 -6.42 19.19 14.65
N ILE A 32 -6.06 18.18 13.84
CA ILE A 32 -5.09 18.36 12.74
C ILE A 32 -5.54 19.46 11.80
N GLN A 33 -6.81 19.47 11.38
CA GLN A 33 -7.33 20.46 10.43
C GLN A 33 -7.50 21.85 11.02
N SER A 34 -7.62 21.98 12.34
CA SER A 34 -7.58 23.28 13.01
C SER A 34 -6.18 23.93 12.98
N ILE A 35 -5.13 23.12 12.84
CA ILE A 35 -3.73 23.57 12.76
C ILE A 35 -3.31 23.76 11.30
N ASP A 36 -3.59 22.77 10.45
CA ASP A 36 -3.29 22.80 9.01
C ASP A 36 -4.43 22.12 8.25
N ASN A 37 -5.22 22.93 7.52
CA ASN A 37 -6.42 22.50 6.80
C ASN A 37 -6.10 21.71 5.52
N LYS A 38 -5.30 20.64 5.64
CA LYS A 38 -5.02 19.67 4.59
C LYS A 38 -5.91 18.42 4.74
N PRO A 39 -6.06 17.62 3.68
CA PRO A 39 -6.79 16.35 3.76
C PRO A 39 -6.16 15.41 4.79
N VAL A 40 -7.01 14.73 5.57
CA VAL A 40 -6.61 13.75 6.59
C VAL A 40 -7.21 12.38 6.28
N SER A 41 -6.41 11.34 6.51
CA SER A 41 -6.78 9.93 6.36
C SER A 41 -6.17 9.07 7.48
N MET A 42 -6.56 7.81 7.51
CA MET A 42 -5.94 6.71 8.25
C MET A 42 -5.76 5.56 7.28
N ASP A 43 -4.64 4.85 7.36
CA ASP A 43 -4.46 3.63 6.60
C ASP A 43 -5.19 2.49 7.29
N SER A 44 -6.18 1.92 6.61
CA SER A 44 -6.92 0.78 7.11
C SER A 44 -6.54 -0.50 6.36
N TRP A 45 -7.11 -1.62 6.76
CA TRP A 45 -6.82 -2.94 6.21
C TRP A 45 -8.01 -3.84 6.45
N ILE A 46 -8.06 -4.99 5.77
CA ILE A 46 -9.29 -5.80 5.73
C ILE A 46 -9.87 -6.23 7.07
N PRO A 47 -9.08 -6.53 8.13
CA PRO A 47 -9.65 -6.80 9.45
C PRO A 47 -10.44 -5.64 10.03
N LEU A 48 -10.22 -4.40 9.56
CA LEU A 48 -10.98 -3.20 9.92
C LEU A 48 -11.95 -2.75 8.82
N GLY A 49 -12.23 -3.61 7.84
CA GLY A 49 -13.17 -3.32 6.74
C GLY A 49 -14.61 -3.09 7.19
N PHE A 50 -14.94 -3.39 8.45
CA PHE A 50 -16.25 -3.11 9.05
C PHE A 50 -16.39 -1.67 9.56
N LEU A 51 -15.29 -0.93 9.77
CA LEU A 51 -15.34 0.44 10.28
C LEU A 51 -15.93 1.41 9.25
N TYR A 52 -16.66 2.42 9.73
CA TYR A 52 -17.23 3.46 8.89
C TYR A 52 -16.18 4.55 8.54
N HIS A 53 -15.58 4.42 7.36
CA HIS A 53 -14.45 5.28 6.93
C HIS A 53 -14.85 6.62 6.28
N SER A 54 -16.13 6.86 5.98
CA SER A 54 -16.52 7.97 5.10
C SER A 54 -16.21 9.38 5.63
N PHE A 55 -15.96 9.52 6.95
CA PHE A 55 -15.66 10.80 7.58
C PHE A 55 -14.25 11.32 7.23
N TRP A 56 -13.37 10.49 6.69
CA TRP A 56 -12.08 10.92 6.18
C TRP A 56 -12.21 11.77 4.91
N ASP A 57 -11.20 12.58 4.60
CA ASP A 57 -11.20 13.38 3.36
C ASP A 57 -10.79 12.54 2.16
N VAL A 58 -9.89 11.59 2.40
CA VAL A 58 -9.36 10.60 1.48
C VAL A 58 -9.41 9.26 2.20
N ILE A 59 -9.69 8.17 1.49
CA ILE A 59 -9.67 6.82 2.05
C ILE A 59 -8.33 6.19 1.69
N THR A 60 -7.61 5.69 2.70
CA THR A 60 -6.37 4.94 2.51
C THR A 60 -6.55 3.51 3.02
N PHE A 61 -6.11 2.52 2.24
CA PHE A 61 -6.29 1.11 2.57
C PHE A 61 -5.11 0.26 2.08
N ASN A 62 -4.60 -0.62 2.92
CA ASN A 62 -3.58 -1.60 2.60
C ASN A 62 -4.20 -2.85 1.96
N VAL A 63 -3.65 -3.24 0.80
CA VAL A 63 -4.12 -4.39 0.04
C VAL A 63 -2.93 -5.11 -0.60
N PHE A 64 -2.77 -6.38 -0.30
CA PHE A 64 -1.69 -7.20 -0.85
C PHE A 64 -2.24 -8.30 -1.74
N MET A 65 -1.56 -8.56 -2.86
CA MET A 65 -1.92 -9.66 -3.76
C MET A 65 -1.80 -11.01 -3.05
N PHE A 66 -0.85 -11.17 -2.14
CA PHE A 66 -0.59 -12.46 -1.51
C PHE A 66 -1.30 -12.67 -0.17
N THR A 67 -1.98 -11.67 0.39
CA THR A 67 -2.66 -11.80 1.69
C THR A 67 -3.85 -10.83 1.85
N PRO A 68 -5.00 -11.27 2.40
CA PRO A 68 -5.34 -12.66 2.73
C PRO A 68 -5.54 -13.51 1.48
N GLU A 69 -4.96 -14.71 1.49
CA GLU A 69 -4.99 -15.63 0.36
C GLU A 69 -6.42 -16.03 -0.05
N SER A 70 -7.30 -16.19 0.94
CA SER A 70 -8.71 -16.52 0.70
C SER A 70 -9.42 -15.48 -0.16
N ILE A 71 -9.17 -14.20 0.06
CA ILE A 71 -9.80 -13.12 -0.70
C ILE A 71 -9.30 -13.13 -2.15
N ASN A 72 -7.98 -13.19 -2.35
CA ASN A 72 -7.44 -13.22 -3.71
C ASN A 72 -7.88 -14.47 -4.47
N ARG A 73 -7.93 -15.65 -3.83
CA ARG A 73 -8.43 -16.88 -4.47
C ARG A 73 -9.92 -16.84 -4.78
N THR A 74 -10.73 -16.11 -4.00
CA THR A 74 -12.19 -16.08 -4.18
C THR A 74 -12.61 -15.09 -5.26
N ILE A 75 -12.08 -13.87 -5.23
CA ILE A 75 -12.54 -12.79 -6.12
C ILE A 75 -11.44 -12.22 -7.01
N GLY A 76 -10.16 -12.53 -6.74
CA GLY A 76 -9.03 -11.91 -7.42
C GLY A 76 -8.68 -10.53 -6.85
N PHE A 77 -7.39 -10.20 -6.85
CA PHE A 77 -6.87 -8.97 -6.26
C PHE A 77 -7.49 -7.68 -6.81
N GLU A 78 -7.71 -7.58 -8.13
CA GLU A 78 -8.33 -6.39 -8.71
C GLU A 78 -9.76 -6.19 -8.19
N ASN A 79 -10.55 -7.26 -8.07
CA ASN A 79 -11.91 -7.16 -7.52
C ASN A 79 -11.91 -6.91 -6.02
N TYR A 80 -10.88 -7.35 -5.29
CA TYR A 80 -10.69 -6.96 -3.90
C TYR A 80 -10.52 -5.44 -3.77
N VAL A 81 -9.62 -4.84 -4.55
CA VAL A 81 -9.45 -3.38 -4.55
C VAL A 81 -10.73 -2.67 -5.02
N ARG A 82 -11.43 -3.22 -6.03
CA ARG A 82 -12.70 -2.68 -6.51
C ARG A 82 -13.79 -2.73 -5.44
N TRP A 83 -13.80 -3.77 -4.62
CA TRP A 83 -14.70 -3.88 -3.46
C TRP A 83 -14.38 -2.79 -2.43
N VAL A 84 -13.11 -2.55 -2.11
CA VAL A 84 -12.71 -1.44 -1.22
C VAL A 84 -13.20 -0.10 -1.78
N LYS A 85 -12.95 0.15 -3.07
CA LYS A 85 -13.40 1.38 -3.74
C LYS A 85 -14.91 1.56 -3.68
N LYS A 86 -15.68 0.51 -3.95
CA LYS A 86 -17.15 0.56 -4.01
C LYS A 86 -17.80 0.71 -2.64
N ASN A 87 -17.26 0.04 -1.62
CA ASN A 87 -17.93 -0.08 -0.32
C ASN A 87 -17.37 0.89 0.72
N LEU A 88 -16.08 1.20 0.68
CA LEU A 88 -15.42 2.04 1.70
C LEU A 88 -15.11 3.45 1.18
N ALA A 89 -14.88 3.59 -0.13
CA ALA A 89 -14.46 4.85 -0.75
C ALA A 89 -15.39 5.32 -1.89
N LYS A 90 -16.69 4.98 -1.83
CA LYS A 90 -17.64 5.22 -2.92
C LYS A 90 -17.58 6.66 -3.46
N ASP A 91 -17.68 7.62 -2.56
CA ASP A 91 -17.74 9.06 -2.86
C ASP A 91 -16.46 9.82 -2.45
N LYS A 92 -15.36 9.08 -2.28
CA LYS A 92 -14.07 9.62 -1.81
C LYS A 92 -12.91 9.15 -2.70
N PRO A 93 -11.82 9.92 -2.83
CA PRO A 93 -10.59 9.42 -3.44
C PRO A 93 -10.09 8.20 -2.65
N LEU A 94 -9.72 7.12 -3.35
CA LEU A 94 -9.08 5.95 -2.75
C LEU A 94 -7.59 5.98 -3.08
N PHE A 95 -6.76 6.01 -2.04
CA PHE A 95 -5.34 5.69 -2.14
C PHE A 95 -5.12 4.30 -1.56
N ILE A 96 -4.28 3.50 -2.20
CA ILE A 96 -3.77 2.28 -1.58
C ILE A 96 -2.49 2.64 -0.84
N GLY A 97 -2.55 2.51 0.48
CA GLY A 97 -1.47 2.92 1.38
C GLY A 97 -0.26 2.00 1.30
N GLU A 98 -0.52 0.71 1.14
CA GLU A 98 0.50 -0.30 0.88
C GLU A 98 -0.03 -1.36 -0.08
N THR A 99 0.81 -1.68 -1.06
CA THR A 99 0.67 -2.84 -1.94
C THR A 99 2.04 -3.31 -2.43
N GLY A 100 2.10 -4.35 -3.25
CA GLY A 100 3.38 -4.95 -3.64
C GLY A 100 3.90 -5.79 -2.49
N GLY A 101 5.17 -5.58 -2.10
CA GLY A 101 5.79 -6.35 -1.01
C GLY A 101 6.16 -7.78 -1.39
N PHE A 102 6.22 -8.12 -2.67
CA PHE A 102 6.72 -9.42 -3.10
C PHE A 102 8.17 -9.57 -2.64
N SER A 103 8.48 -10.71 -2.03
CA SER A 103 9.69 -10.87 -1.24
C SER A 103 10.66 -11.88 -1.85
N VAL A 104 11.95 -11.54 -1.85
CA VAL A 104 13.03 -12.44 -2.30
C VAL A 104 13.56 -13.36 -1.19
N SER A 105 12.90 -13.37 -0.03
CA SER A 105 13.18 -14.33 1.04
C SER A 105 13.20 -15.76 0.49
N LYS A 106 14.10 -16.60 1.00
CA LYS A 106 14.09 -18.04 0.67
C LYS A 106 12.90 -18.76 1.28
N LYS A 107 12.27 -18.20 2.31
CA LYS A 107 11.06 -18.76 2.93
C LYS A 107 9.88 -18.42 2.05
N LYS A 108 9.14 -19.44 1.63
CA LYS A 108 7.87 -19.30 0.93
C LYS A 108 6.74 -19.53 1.93
N LEU A 109 5.88 -18.53 2.14
CA LEU A 109 4.70 -18.67 3.00
C LEU A 109 3.44 -19.07 2.24
N ASN A 110 3.35 -18.72 0.95
CA ASN A 110 2.27 -19.18 0.06
C ASN A 110 2.70 -19.13 -1.42
N ASP A 111 1.82 -19.60 -2.30
CA ASP A 111 2.04 -19.63 -3.75
C ASP A 111 1.65 -18.33 -4.47
N LEU A 112 1.22 -17.30 -3.74
CA LEU A 112 0.79 -16.02 -4.30
C LEU A 112 1.90 -14.96 -4.31
N GLY A 113 3.12 -15.32 -3.90
CA GLY A 113 4.28 -14.44 -3.91
C GLY A 113 4.69 -13.91 -2.54
N PHE A 114 4.19 -14.49 -1.44
CA PHE A 114 4.67 -14.13 -0.10
C PHE A 114 5.97 -14.88 0.26
N GLY A 115 7.06 -14.44 -0.36
CA GLY A 115 8.39 -15.06 -0.26
C GLY A 115 8.61 -16.19 -1.26
N GLY A 116 9.86 -16.63 -1.38
CA GLY A 116 10.31 -17.64 -2.35
C GLY A 116 10.48 -17.11 -3.77
N ASN A 117 10.46 -15.79 -3.98
CA ASN A 117 10.55 -15.19 -5.31
C ASN A 117 12.01 -14.93 -5.71
N SER A 118 12.30 -15.01 -7.00
CA SER A 118 13.44 -14.34 -7.63
C SER A 118 13.23 -12.81 -7.69
N GLU A 119 14.28 -12.04 -7.96
CA GLU A 119 14.14 -10.59 -8.20
C GLU A 119 13.23 -10.26 -9.40
N GLU A 120 13.21 -11.14 -10.41
CA GLU A 120 12.32 -11.03 -11.57
C GLU A 120 10.84 -11.16 -11.15
N GLU A 121 10.53 -12.15 -10.31
CA GLU A 121 9.19 -12.39 -9.80
C GLU A 121 8.76 -11.29 -8.82
N GLN A 122 9.67 -10.81 -7.96
CA GLN A 122 9.42 -9.63 -7.12
C GLN A 122 9.04 -8.42 -7.98
N SER A 123 9.82 -8.13 -9.02
CA SER A 123 9.56 -7.00 -9.90
C SER A 123 8.19 -7.11 -10.58
N LYS A 124 7.92 -8.26 -11.20
CA LYS A 124 6.64 -8.52 -11.88
C LYS A 124 5.46 -8.39 -10.93
N GLY A 125 5.53 -9.02 -9.75
CA GLY A 125 4.46 -8.98 -8.76
C GLY A 125 4.17 -7.56 -8.26
N ASN A 126 5.21 -6.78 -7.92
CA ASN A 126 5.02 -5.39 -7.47
C ASN A 126 4.40 -4.51 -8.56
N ILE A 127 4.85 -4.63 -9.81
CA ILE A 127 4.30 -3.88 -10.95
C ILE A 127 2.85 -4.27 -11.21
N GLU A 128 2.56 -5.57 -11.22
CA GLU A 128 1.20 -6.08 -11.40
C GLU A 128 0.26 -5.58 -10.30
N SER A 129 0.72 -5.57 -9.04
CA SER A 129 -0.03 -5.04 -7.90
C SER A 129 -0.41 -3.57 -8.11
N ILE A 130 0.55 -2.73 -8.50
CA ILE A 130 0.33 -1.31 -8.82
C ILE A 130 -0.67 -1.15 -9.98
N GLN A 131 -0.50 -1.92 -11.05
CA GLN A 131 -1.36 -1.83 -12.23
C GLN A 131 -2.81 -2.22 -11.92
N LYS A 132 -3.02 -3.35 -11.24
CA LYS A 132 -4.36 -3.83 -10.83
C LYS A 132 -5.03 -2.87 -9.86
N THR A 133 -4.26 -2.30 -8.93
CA THR A 133 -4.74 -1.30 -7.98
C THR A 133 -5.31 -0.07 -8.71
N ILE A 134 -4.56 0.46 -9.67
CA ILE A 134 -4.99 1.62 -10.48
C ILE A 134 -6.18 1.25 -11.37
N ALA A 135 -6.16 0.07 -12.00
CA ALA A 135 -7.26 -0.43 -12.84
C ALA A 135 -8.57 -0.59 -12.05
N ALA A 136 -8.48 -0.92 -10.76
CA ALA A 136 -9.62 -1.04 -9.87
C ALA A 136 -10.20 0.31 -9.39
N GLY A 137 -9.59 1.44 -9.76
CA GLY A 137 -10.10 2.78 -9.49
C GLY A 137 -9.47 3.50 -8.30
N ALA A 138 -8.32 3.00 -7.78
CA ALA A 138 -7.49 3.80 -6.89
C ALA A 138 -6.85 4.96 -7.66
N VAL A 139 -6.85 6.16 -7.05
CA VAL A 139 -6.27 7.37 -7.66
C VAL A 139 -4.78 7.53 -7.34
N GLY A 140 -4.28 6.73 -6.41
CA GLY A 140 -2.86 6.61 -6.07
C GLY A 140 -2.56 5.36 -5.28
N VAL A 141 -1.28 5.03 -5.21
CA VAL A 141 -0.77 3.81 -4.59
C VAL A 141 0.65 4.05 -4.09
N CYS A 142 0.98 3.48 -2.94
CA CYS A 142 2.34 3.38 -2.41
C CYS A 142 2.73 1.89 -2.36
N THR A 143 3.96 1.59 -2.79
CA THR A 143 4.49 0.22 -2.82
C THR A 143 5.39 -0.01 -1.61
N VAL A 144 5.16 -1.12 -0.91
CA VAL A 144 6.03 -1.52 0.20
C VAL A 144 7.18 -2.40 -0.34
N SER A 145 8.42 -2.27 0.14
CA SER A 145 9.02 -1.17 0.92
C SER A 145 10.20 -0.56 0.16
N TRP A 146 10.62 0.65 0.51
CA TRP A 146 11.79 1.27 -0.12
C TRP A 146 13.08 0.48 0.10
N ILE A 147 13.33 0.07 1.35
CA ILE A 147 14.44 -0.79 1.76
C ILE A 147 13.88 -2.05 2.43
N ASP A 148 14.68 -3.12 2.50
CA ASP A 148 14.35 -4.31 3.29
C ASP A 148 13.94 -3.94 4.71
N THR A 149 12.88 -4.56 5.23
CA THR A 149 12.38 -4.25 6.57
C THR A 149 13.11 -5.08 7.63
N TRP A 150 14.42 -4.81 7.77
CA TRP A 150 15.36 -5.43 8.72
C TRP A 150 14.90 -5.22 10.18
N HIS A 151 13.90 -5.99 10.62
CA HIS A 151 13.31 -6.07 11.98
C HIS A 151 11.86 -6.59 11.94
N CYS A 152 11.18 -6.63 10.79
CA CYS A 152 9.75 -7.00 10.74
C CYS A 152 9.56 -8.48 10.36
N PRO A 153 9.08 -9.37 11.25
CA PRO A 153 8.28 -9.06 12.45
C PRO A 153 9.00 -9.34 13.78
N SER A 154 10.32 -9.48 13.80
CA SER A 154 11.02 -10.04 14.97
C SER A 154 12.34 -9.35 15.36
N ASN A 155 13.36 -10.12 15.73
CA ASN A 155 14.57 -9.60 16.38
C ASN A 155 15.32 -8.63 15.45
N PRO A 156 15.49 -7.34 15.83
CA PRO A 156 16.15 -6.34 14.98
C PRO A 156 17.63 -6.63 14.73
N ASN A 157 18.24 -7.50 15.55
CA ASN A 157 19.65 -7.89 15.40
C ASN A 157 19.86 -9.04 14.41
N ILE A 158 18.78 -9.61 13.86
CA ILE A 158 18.86 -10.75 12.95
C ILE A 158 17.98 -10.47 11.75
N HIS A 159 18.60 -10.35 10.57
CA HIS A 159 17.86 -10.40 9.32
C HIS A 159 17.41 -11.83 9.06
N ASN A 160 16.25 -12.18 9.60
CA ASN A 160 15.71 -13.52 9.51
C ASN A 160 15.09 -13.73 8.13
N ASN A 161 14.90 -14.99 7.77
CA ASN A 161 14.39 -15.35 6.46
C ASN A 161 12.85 -15.15 6.35
N TYR A 162 12.21 -14.30 7.16
CA TYR A 162 10.76 -14.05 7.03
C TYR A 162 10.49 -13.12 5.84
N PRO A 163 9.46 -13.36 5.00
CA PRO A 163 9.25 -12.60 3.78
C PRO A 163 9.16 -11.08 3.94
N TRP A 164 8.53 -10.58 5.01
CA TRP A 164 8.46 -9.14 5.25
C TRP A 164 9.83 -8.49 5.31
N GLU A 165 10.87 -9.15 5.80
CA GLU A 165 12.19 -8.52 5.88
C GLU A 165 12.86 -8.35 4.52
N TRP A 166 12.49 -9.14 3.50
CA TRP A 166 13.18 -9.22 2.20
C TRP A 166 12.34 -8.67 1.04
N ASN A 167 11.46 -7.72 1.31
CA ASN A 167 10.51 -7.15 0.34
C ASN A 167 10.94 -5.79 -0.23
N GLY A 168 12.14 -5.31 0.12
CA GLY A 168 12.62 -3.99 -0.27
C GLY A 168 12.83 -3.83 -1.77
N ILE A 169 12.60 -2.62 -2.28
CA ILE A 169 13.02 -2.19 -3.61
C ILE A 169 14.55 -2.10 -3.68
N LEU A 170 15.16 -1.65 -2.59
CA LEU A 170 16.58 -1.69 -2.34
C LEU A 170 16.87 -2.81 -1.32
N ALA A 171 17.92 -3.59 -1.56
CA ALA A 171 18.36 -4.61 -0.61
C ALA A 171 19.09 -3.98 0.56
N ILE A 172 19.11 -4.62 1.73
CA ILE A 172 20.04 -4.27 2.80
C ILE A 172 21.04 -5.41 2.94
N LYS A 173 22.34 -5.09 2.84
CA LYS A 173 23.39 -6.10 3.03
C LYS A 173 23.59 -6.45 4.51
N ASP A 174 23.64 -5.43 5.34
CA ASP A 174 23.87 -5.49 6.78
C ASP A 174 23.27 -4.26 7.48
N ASP A 175 23.29 -4.24 8.80
CA ASP A 175 22.77 -3.15 9.64
C ASP A 175 23.53 -1.81 9.48
N THR A 176 24.62 -1.80 8.71
CA THR A 176 25.39 -0.59 8.38
C THR A 176 25.09 -0.05 6.97
N ASP A 177 24.38 -0.80 6.14
CA ASP A 177 24.04 -0.43 4.76
C ASP A 177 22.80 0.48 4.69
N LEU A 178 23.00 1.78 4.90
CA LEU A 178 21.95 2.80 4.86
C LEU A 178 21.44 3.12 3.44
N LYS A 179 22.10 2.62 2.40
CA LYS A 179 21.77 2.96 1.02
C LYS A 179 21.07 1.83 0.30
N GLY A 180 21.58 0.63 0.47
CA GLY A 180 21.08 -0.58 -0.14
C GLY A 180 21.27 -0.62 -1.66
N PRO A 181 21.81 -1.71 -2.24
CA PRO A 181 21.87 -1.82 -3.69
C PRO A 181 20.45 -1.97 -4.26
N PRO A 182 20.12 -1.29 -5.38
CA PRO A 182 18.83 -1.42 -6.02
C PRO A 182 18.64 -2.82 -6.60
N ARG A 183 17.46 -3.41 -6.35
CA ARG A 183 17.03 -4.64 -7.02
C ARG A 183 16.43 -4.34 -8.38
N LYS A 184 16.18 -5.37 -9.18
CA LYS A 184 15.49 -5.24 -10.48
C LYS A 184 14.23 -4.37 -10.43
N VAL A 185 13.41 -4.54 -9.39
CA VAL A 185 12.15 -3.80 -9.22
C VAL A 185 12.35 -2.27 -9.19
N TYR A 186 13.47 -1.77 -8.68
CA TYR A 186 13.80 -0.34 -8.69
C TYR A 186 13.81 0.22 -10.13
N TYR A 187 14.51 -0.47 -11.04
CA TYR A 187 14.67 -0.04 -12.41
C TYR A 187 13.36 -0.14 -13.21
N ASP A 188 12.59 -1.21 -12.96
CA ASP A 188 11.33 -1.41 -13.67
C ASP A 188 10.24 -0.43 -13.18
N LEU A 189 10.18 -0.12 -11.88
CA LEU A 189 9.32 0.93 -11.34
C LEU A 189 9.66 2.31 -11.92
N ARG A 190 10.96 2.65 -11.97
CA ARG A 190 11.43 3.90 -12.59
C ARG A 190 10.98 3.99 -14.06
N SER A 191 11.08 2.88 -14.79
CA SER A 191 10.66 2.81 -16.20
C SER A 191 9.14 2.95 -16.36
N LEU A 192 8.36 2.30 -15.49
CA LEU A 192 6.89 2.44 -15.45
C LEU A 192 6.46 3.89 -15.23
N ILE A 193 7.10 4.59 -14.29
CA ILE A 193 6.83 6.00 -14.00
C ILE A 193 7.16 6.87 -15.21
N ALA A 194 8.35 6.71 -15.78
CA ALA A 194 8.77 7.48 -16.95
C ALA A 194 7.82 7.31 -18.15
N LEU A 195 7.35 6.08 -18.40
CA LEU A 195 6.37 5.77 -19.44
C LEU A 195 5.01 6.41 -19.19
N LYS A 196 4.54 6.47 -17.94
CA LYS A 196 3.27 7.13 -17.61
C LYS A 196 3.37 8.65 -17.70
N CYS A 197 4.47 9.24 -17.25
CA CYS A 197 4.71 10.68 -17.37
C CYS A 197 4.76 11.12 -18.84
N SER A 198 5.42 10.34 -19.72
CA SER A 198 5.49 10.67 -21.15
C SER A 198 4.14 10.52 -21.85
N LYS A 199 3.36 9.48 -21.56
CA LYS A 199 1.98 9.32 -22.09
C LYS A 199 1.06 10.45 -21.62
N ASN A 200 1.12 10.84 -20.34
CA ASN A 200 0.34 11.95 -19.82
C ASN A 200 0.73 13.29 -20.45
N TYR A 201 2.02 13.50 -20.75
CA TYR A 201 2.48 14.69 -21.49
C TYR A 201 1.89 14.74 -22.91
N ILE A 202 1.91 13.62 -23.64
CA ILE A 202 1.33 13.51 -24.98
C ILE A 202 -0.20 13.72 -24.96
N GLN A 203 -0.88 13.23 -23.93
CA GLN A 203 -2.34 13.34 -23.81
C GLN A 203 -2.81 14.74 -23.37
N ARG A 204 -2.04 15.42 -22.49
CA ARG A 204 -2.26 16.84 -22.15
C ARG A 204 -2.05 17.78 -23.33
N ALA A 205 -1.11 17.46 -24.23
CA ALA A 205 -0.95 18.20 -25.47
C ALA A 205 -2.16 18.07 -26.42
N LYS A 206 -3.01 17.05 -26.23
CA LYS A 206 -4.17 16.73 -27.09
C LYS A 206 -5.53 17.05 -26.47
N THR A 207 -5.65 17.19 -25.15
CA THR A 207 -6.94 17.38 -24.46
C THR A 207 -6.80 18.40 -23.32
N LYS A 208 -7.67 19.42 -23.32
CA LYS A 208 -7.71 20.52 -22.32
C LYS A 208 -8.45 20.16 -21.01
N ASP A 209 -8.65 18.88 -20.70
CA ASP A 209 -9.40 18.45 -19.50
C ASP A 209 -8.64 17.43 -18.66
N VAL A 210 -8.70 17.59 -17.33
CA VAL A 210 -7.76 16.97 -16.38
C VAL A 210 -8.50 16.20 -15.28
N HIS A 211 -8.32 14.88 -15.25
CA HIS A 211 -8.39 14.09 -14.02
C HIS A 211 -7.03 13.39 -13.82
N GLN A 212 -6.37 13.67 -12.69
CA GLN A 212 -5.02 13.19 -12.37
C GLN A 212 -5.08 11.93 -11.50
N ASN A 213 -4.40 10.87 -11.94
CA ASN A 213 -3.94 9.78 -11.07
C ASN A 213 -2.47 10.06 -10.72
N PHE A 214 -2.14 10.10 -9.42
CA PHE A 214 -0.78 10.34 -8.94
C PHE A 214 -0.17 9.01 -8.46
N LEU A 215 1.02 8.69 -8.96
CA LEU A 215 1.86 7.64 -8.36
C LEU A 215 2.80 8.33 -7.38
N PHE A 216 2.72 7.99 -6.09
CA PHE A 216 3.68 8.43 -5.09
C PHE A 216 4.56 7.22 -4.75
N LEU A 217 5.89 7.41 -4.79
CA LEU A 217 6.86 6.45 -4.25
C LEU A 217 7.00 6.68 -2.74
#